data_AF-E8TJI4-F1
#
_entry.id   AF-E8TJI4-F1
#
_cell.length_a   1.000
_cell.length_b   1.000
_cell.length_c   1.000
_cell.angle_alpha   90.00
_cell.angle_beta   90.00
_cell.angle_gamma   90.00
#
_symmetry.space_group_name_H-M   'P 1'
#
loop_
_entity.id
_entity.type
_entity.pdbx_description
1 polymer ?
#
loop_
_entity_poly.entity_id
_entity_poly.type
_entity_poly.pdbx_seq_one_letter_code
_entity_poly.pdbx_strand_id
1 'polypeptide(L)'
;MKAAPICMILAAMLCASTAHAAGCVDVKSARKGFVLARPGIQSEFRPVAGGMMSVANTYESQSPQTQYLFAGLIEVFRDSDTGRLAMIPLSDLRKLFPLKAGTKAAIEFVELSPNKPPKGTKTLSLVVKGKETFSLGECKYNVLAVKETFKNGAGETLDSFTALYAPDLQAALARRYDEGTSSESVNGYETIKPLAE
;
A
#
# COMPACT_ATOMS: atom_id res chain seq x y z
N MET A 1 21.14 41.78 -63.95
CA MET A 1 20.73 40.57 -63.20
C MET A 1 20.51 40.96 -61.76
N LYS A 2 19.32 40.71 -61.21
CA LYS A 2 18.83 41.22 -59.91
C LYS A 2 19.40 40.40 -58.74
N ALA A 3 19.84 41.06 -57.68
CA ALA A 3 20.15 40.46 -56.39
C ALA A 3 18.89 40.49 -55.50
N ALA A 4 18.65 39.39 -54.78
CA ALA A 4 17.67 39.32 -53.70
C ALA A 4 18.26 38.45 -52.57
N PRO A 5 18.28 38.91 -51.31
CA PRO A 5 18.54 38.05 -50.18
C PRO A 5 17.20 37.59 -49.59
N ILE A 6 16.98 36.28 -49.45
CA ILE A 6 15.84 35.76 -48.70
C ILE A 6 16.36 34.99 -47.50
N CYS A 7 16.06 35.59 -46.35
CA CYS A 7 16.27 35.15 -44.99
C CYS A 7 15.55 33.81 -44.74
N MET A 8 16.28 32.74 -44.40
CA MET A 8 15.68 31.52 -43.84
C MET A 8 15.47 31.73 -42.35
N ILE A 9 14.22 31.91 -41.94
CA ILE A 9 13.79 31.87 -40.54
C ILE A 9 13.71 30.40 -40.13
N LEU A 10 14.58 29.98 -39.22
CA LEU A 10 14.53 28.66 -38.59
C LEU A 10 13.45 28.71 -37.48
N ALA A 11 12.23 28.30 -37.81
CA ALA A 11 11.16 28.13 -36.83
C ALA A 11 11.43 26.87 -36.01
N ALA A 12 12.09 27.01 -34.86
CA ALA A 12 12.17 25.96 -33.86
C ALA A 12 10.77 25.75 -33.26
N MET A 13 10.04 24.74 -33.74
CA MET A 13 8.90 24.18 -33.01
C MET A 13 9.43 23.51 -31.75
N LEU A 14 9.56 24.29 -30.68
CA LEU A 14 9.53 23.76 -29.33
C LEU A 14 8.12 23.22 -29.11
N CYS A 15 7.91 21.94 -29.41
CA CYS A 15 6.84 21.19 -28.80
C CYS A 15 7.08 21.24 -27.30
N ALA A 16 6.45 22.20 -26.62
CA ALA A 16 6.24 22.17 -25.19
C ALA A 16 5.50 20.86 -24.94
N SER A 17 6.27 19.81 -24.66
CA SER A 17 5.76 18.58 -24.12
C SER A 17 5.19 19.00 -22.77
N THR A 18 3.90 19.30 -22.71
CA THR A 18 3.15 19.21 -21.48
C THR A 18 3.26 17.74 -21.10
N ALA A 19 4.32 17.39 -20.37
CA ALA A 19 4.38 16.20 -19.56
C ALA A 19 3.16 16.34 -18.66
N HIS A 20 2.04 15.75 -19.11
CA HIS A 20 0.89 15.58 -18.26
C HIS A 20 1.46 14.84 -17.07
N ALA A 21 1.48 15.50 -15.91
CA ALA A 21 1.62 14.80 -14.65
C ALA A 21 0.67 13.61 -14.79
N ALA A 22 1.21 12.39 -14.81
CA ALA A 22 0.37 11.21 -14.72
C ALA A 22 -0.47 11.46 -13.48
N GLY A 23 -1.77 11.74 -13.67
CA GLY A 23 -2.59 12.35 -12.64
C GLY A 23 -2.47 11.52 -11.36
N CYS A 24 -2.26 12.19 -10.22
CA CYS A 24 -2.22 11.49 -8.94
C CYS A 24 -3.43 10.57 -8.83
N VAL A 25 -3.20 9.31 -8.48
CA VAL A 25 -4.29 8.35 -8.32
C VAL A 25 -5.18 8.86 -7.19
N ASP A 26 -6.47 8.96 -7.45
CA ASP A 26 -7.52 9.40 -6.55
C ASP A 26 -8.52 8.26 -6.30
N VAL A 27 -9.54 8.49 -5.46
CA VAL A 27 -10.59 7.50 -5.15
C VAL A 27 -11.25 6.92 -6.42
N LYS A 28 -11.33 7.70 -7.51
CA LYS A 28 -12.01 7.29 -8.74
C LYS A 28 -11.10 6.38 -9.57
N SER A 29 -9.86 6.77 -9.80
CA SER A 29 -8.87 6.00 -10.55
C SER A 29 -8.36 4.79 -9.78
N ALA A 30 -8.29 4.85 -8.45
CA ALA A 30 -7.92 3.72 -7.59
C ALA A 30 -8.85 2.51 -7.76
N ARG A 31 -10.11 2.73 -8.18
CA ARG A 31 -11.07 1.64 -8.47
C ARG A 31 -10.64 0.74 -9.64
N LYS A 32 -9.79 1.24 -10.53
CA LYS A 32 -9.19 0.47 -11.64
C LYS A 32 -7.88 -0.21 -11.24
N GLY A 33 -7.39 0.11 -10.04
CA GLY A 33 -6.09 -0.30 -9.54
C GLY A 33 -4.96 0.67 -9.89
N PHE A 34 -3.84 0.48 -9.22
CA PHE A 34 -2.66 1.34 -9.30
C PHE A 34 -1.41 0.56 -8.91
N VAL A 35 -0.24 1.10 -9.25
CA VAL A 35 1.05 0.56 -8.84
C VAL A 35 1.70 1.53 -7.86
N LEU A 36 2.14 1.01 -6.72
CA LEU A 36 3.06 1.69 -5.81
C LEU A 36 4.47 1.14 -6.04
N ALA A 37 5.47 2.01 -6.06
CA ALA A 37 6.85 1.59 -6.32
C ALA A 37 7.88 2.36 -5.49
N ARG A 38 8.97 1.67 -5.17
CA ARG A 38 10.25 2.18 -4.64
C ARG A 38 11.40 1.35 -5.23
N PRO A 39 12.68 1.72 -5.09
CA PRO A 39 13.79 0.90 -5.57
C PRO A 39 13.67 -0.55 -5.10
N GLY A 40 13.76 -1.49 -6.04
CA GLY A 40 13.65 -2.93 -5.80
C GLY A 40 12.27 -3.52 -5.55
N ILE A 41 11.21 -2.70 -5.46
CA ILE A 41 9.84 -3.19 -5.15
C ILE A 41 8.79 -2.47 -5.99
N GLN A 42 7.95 -3.26 -6.66
CA GLN A 42 6.70 -2.80 -7.27
C GLN A 42 5.53 -3.59 -6.71
N SER A 43 4.46 -2.90 -6.36
CA SER A 43 3.26 -3.49 -5.79
C SER A 43 2.05 -3.01 -6.56
N GLU A 44 1.41 -3.93 -7.28
CA GLU A 44 0.18 -3.67 -8.02
C GLU A 44 -1.04 -3.94 -7.14
N PHE A 45 -1.84 -2.91 -6.91
CA PHE A 45 -3.06 -2.95 -6.12
C PHE A 45 -4.28 -3.02 -7.04
N ARG A 46 -5.12 -4.04 -6.86
CA ARG A 46 -6.41 -4.17 -7.57
C ARG A 46 -7.54 -4.42 -6.59
N PRO A 47 -8.62 -3.61 -6.61
CA PRO A 47 -9.83 -3.95 -5.89
C PRO A 47 -10.40 -5.27 -6.38
N VAL A 48 -10.82 -6.12 -5.45
CA VAL A 48 -11.51 -7.38 -5.74
C VAL A 48 -12.78 -7.49 -4.88
N ALA A 49 -13.54 -8.56 -5.06
CA ALA A 49 -14.80 -8.76 -4.34
C ALA A 49 -14.62 -8.75 -2.81
N GLY A 50 -15.69 -8.44 -2.08
CA GLY A 50 -15.72 -8.53 -0.62
C GLY A 50 -14.99 -7.39 0.11
N GLY A 51 -14.68 -6.27 -0.56
CA GLY A 51 -13.96 -5.15 0.04
C GLY A 51 -12.47 -5.45 0.25
N MET A 52 -11.92 -6.39 -0.52
CA MET A 52 -10.51 -6.75 -0.48
C MET A 52 -9.72 -6.04 -1.58
N MET A 53 -8.42 -5.93 -1.35
CA MET A 53 -7.42 -5.53 -2.34
C MET A 53 -6.53 -6.73 -2.61
N SER A 54 -6.41 -7.13 -3.88
CA SER A 54 -5.32 -7.99 -4.33
C SER A 54 -4.07 -7.13 -4.49
N VAL A 55 -2.95 -7.61 -3.97
CA VAL A 55 -1.65 -6.94 -4.04
C VAL A 55 -0.64 -7.91 -4.63
N ALA A 56 -0.20 -7.66 -5.85
CA ALA A 56 0.87 -8.41 -6.48
C ALA A 56 2.19 -7.67 -6.29
N ASN A 57 3.07 -8.23 -5.48
CA ASN A 57 4.40 -7.70 -5.21
C ASN A 57 5.44 -8.36 -6.12
N THR A 58 6.20 -7.53 -6.82
CA THR A 58 7.39 -7.91 -7.57
C THR A 58 8.61 -7.32 -6.87
N TYR A 59 9.58 -8.18 -6.59
CA TYR A 59 10.85 -7.82 -5.96
C TYR A 59 12.00 -8.11 -6.91
N GLU A 60 13.08 -7.34 -6.83
CA GLU A 60 14.32 -7.62 -7.56
C GLU A 60 14.90 -9.02 -7.25
N SER A 61 14.60 -9.57 -6.06
CA SER A 61 14.96 -10.94 -5.67
C SER A 61 14.22 -12.05 -6.43
N GLN A 62 13.29 -11.69 -7.33
CA GLN A 62 12.49 -12.61 -8.15
C GLN A 62 11.63 -13.62 -7.39
N SER A 63 11.27 -13.33 -6.14
CA SER A 63 10.29 -14.13 -5.38
C SER A 63 8.97 -13.35 -5.27
N PRO A 64 8.11 -13.37 -6.31
CA PRO A 64 6.86 -12.62 -6.29
C PRO A 64 5.93 -13.12 -5.20
N GLN A 65 5.10 -12.22 -4.71
CA GLN A 65 4.12 -12.53 -3.69
C GLN A 65 2.77 -11.94 -4.08
N THR A 66 1.71 -12.72 -3.92
CA THR A 66 0.34 -12.22 -4.01
C THR A 66 -0.26 -12.18 -2.62
N GLN A 67 -0.84 -11.05 -2.22
CA GLN A 67 -1.56 -10.88 -0.97
C GLN A 67 -3.01 -10.49 -1.26
N TYR A 68 -3.91 -10.88 -0.37
CA TYR A 68 -5.24 -10.28 -0.29
C TYR A 68 -5.36 -9.57 1.05
N LEU A 69 -5.67 -8.28 0.99
CA LEU A 69 -5.79 -7.42 2.14
C LEU A 69 -7.25 -6.94 2.26
N PHE A 70 -7.91 -7.20 3.38
CA PHE A 70 -9.21 -6.60 3.66
C PHE A 70 -9.05 -5.09 3.84
N ALA A 71 -9.83 -4.31 3.07
CA ALA A 71 -9.74 -2.87 2.94
C ALA A 71 -8.32 -2.34 2.66
N GLY A 72 -7.43 -3.18 2.10
CA GLY A 72 -6.06 -2.78 1.78
C GLY A 72 -5.11 -2.65 2.98
N LEU A 73 -5.54 -3.09 4.16
CA LEU A 73 -4.78 -2.95 5.41
C LEU A 73 -4.51 -4.30 6.07
N ILE A 74 -5.56 -5.09 6.29
CA ILE A 74 -5.47 -6.33 7.08
C ILE A 74 -5.23 -7.50 6.14
N GLU A 75 -4.07 -8.15 6.23
CA GLU A 75 -3.78 -9.34 5.45
C GLU A 75 -4.68 -10.52 5.83
N VAL A 76 -5.39 -11.07 4.84
CA VAL A 76 -6.24 -12.25 4.99
C VAL A 76 -5.69 -13.48 4.27
N PHE A 77 -4.87 -13.27 3.24
CA PHE A 77 -4.23 -14.35 2.51
C PHE A 77 -2.91 -13.88 1.91
N ARG A 78 -1.96 -14.81 1.83
CA ARG A 78 -0.69 -14.63 1.15
C ARG A 78 -0.31 -15.90 0.43
N ASP A 79 0.15 -15.73 -0.80
CA ASP A 79 0.82 -16.76 -1.57
C ASP A 79 2.19 -16.28 -2.05
N SER A 80 3.23 -17.04 -1.72
CA SER A 80 4.60 -16.84 -2.18
C SER A 80 5.41 -18.10 -1.97
N ASP A 81 6.53 -18.22 -2.69
CA ASP A 81 7.44 -19.37 -2.56
C ASP A 81 8.06 -19.49 -1.16
N THR A 82 8.17 -18.36 -0.44
CA THR A 82 8.73 -18.30 0.91
C THR A 82 7.68 -18.53 2.00
N GLY A 83 6.39 -18.57 1.65
CA GLY A 83 5.31 -18.81 2.59
C GLY A 83 3.92 -18.57 2.02
N ARG A 84 3.03 -19.53 2.28
CA ARG A 84 1.60 -19.44 1.99
C ARG A 84 0.82 -19.51 3.29
N LEU A 85 -0.10 -18.56 3.50
CA LEU A 85 -0.96 -18.54 4.67
C LEU A 85 -2.36 -17.99 4.36
N ALA A 86 -3.32 -18.36 5.20
CA ALA A 86 -4.63 -17.74 5.26
C ALA A 86 -4.94 -17.35 6.71
N MET A 87 -5.34 -16.11 6.93
CA MET A 87 -5.76 -15.59 8.23
C MET A 87 -7.29 -15.59 8.27
N ILE A 88 -7.88 -16.54 8.99
CA ILE A 88 -9.34 -16.64 9.13
C ILE A 88 -9.77 -15.77 10.32
N PRO A 89 -10.43 -14.62 10.09
CA PRO A 89 -10.86 -13.76 11.18
C PRO A 89 -12.00 -14.43 11.95
N LEU A 90 -11.96 -14.36 13.28
CA LEU A 90 -13.02 -14.85 14.16
C LEU A 90 -14.14 -13.81 14.38
N SER A 91 -14.02 -12.65 13.73
CA SER A 91 -14.98 -11.55 13.79
C SER A 91 -15.21 -10.94 12.41
N ASP A 92 -16.33 -10.25 12.23
CA ASP A 92 -16.65 -9.57 10.98
C ASP A 92 -15.82 -8.29 10.79
N LEU A 93 -14.81 -8.36 9.93
CA LEU A 93 -13.90 -7.25 9.63
C LEU A 93 -14.63 -6.00 9.09
N ARG A 94 -15.82 -6.16 8.48
CA ARG A 94 -16.59 -5.02 7.95
C ARG A 94 -17.02 -4.05 9.04
N LYS A 95 -17.16 -4.51 10.29
CA LYS A 95 -17.53 -3.67 11.43
C LYS A 95 -16.44 -2.70 11.86
N LEU A 96 -15.20 -2.92 11.40
CA LEU A 96 -14.05 -2.09 11.75
C LEU A 96 -13.92 -0.84 10.86
N PHE A 97 -14.39 -0.91 9.61
CA PHE A 97 -14.18 0.14 8.63
C PHE A 97 -15.45 0.99 8.39
N PRO A 98 -15.31 2.28 8.05
CA PRO A 98 -14.08 3.03 7.88
C PRO A 98 -13.39 3.35 9.22
N LEU A 99 -12.06 3.26 9.24
CA LEU A 99 -11.25 3.64 10.40
C LEU A 99 -11.33 5.14 10.68
N LYS A 100 -11.30 5.51 11.96
CA LYS A 100 -11.28 6.91 12.42
C LYS A 100 -10.11 7.11 13.38
N ALA A 101 -9.64 8.35 13.51
CA ALA A 101 -8.65 8.70 14.52
C ALA A 101 -9.16 8.30 15.91
N GLY A 102 -8.30 7.70 16.73
CA GLY A 102 -8.66 7.17 18.04
C GLY A 102 -9.32 5.78 18.04
N THR A 103 -9.64 5.20 16.88
CA THR A 103 -10.15 3.82 16.80
C THR A 103 -9.14 2.87 17.43
N LYS A 104 -9.63 2.02 18.34
CA LYS A 104 -8.90 0.88 18.89
C LYS A 104 -9.69 -0.38 18.60
N ALA A 105 -9.03 -1.41 18.08
CA ALA A 105 -9.65 -2.69 17.80
C ALA A 105 -8.69 -3.83 18.08
N ALA A 106 -9.24 -4.98 18.43
CA ALA A 106 -8.52 -6.24 18.50
C ALA A 106 -9.27 -7.25 17.65
N ILE A 107 -8.56 -7.95 16.78
CA ILE A 107 -9.12 -8.97 15.91
C ILE A 107 -8.35 -10.26 16.16
N GLU A 108 -9.08 -11.32 16.44
CA GLU A 108 -8.51 -12.66 16.53
C GLU A 108 -8.61 -13.38 15.19
N PHE A 109 -7.57 -14.15 14.88
CA PHE A 109 -7.47 -14.95 13.67
C PHE A 109 -7.03 -16.36 14.01
N VAL A 110 -7.46 -17.31 13.19
CA VAL A 110 -6.80 -18.61 13.05
C VAL A 110 -5.93 -18.55 11.79
N GLU A 111 -4.62 -18.73 11.95
CA GLU A 111 -3.71 -18.84 10.81
C GLU A 111 -3.68 -20.29 10.31
N LEU A 112 -3.98 -20.47 9.03
CA LEU A 112 -3.81 -21.72 8.32
C LEU A 112 -2.55 -21.62 7.46
N SER A 113 -1.72 -22.64 7.50
CA SER A 113 -0.57 -22.79 6.60
C SER A 113 -0.46 -24.24 6.13
N PRO A 114 0.07 -24.49 4.91
CA PRO A 114 0.24 -25.85 4.41
C PRO A 114 1.03 -26.74 5.39
N ASN A 115 0.51 -27.95 5.65
CA ASN A 115 1.16 -28.98 6.47
C ASN A 115 1.51 -28.55 7.90
N LYS A 116 0.88 -27.49 8.43
CA LYS A 116 1.10 -27.01 9.79
C LYS A 116 -0.26 -26.79 10.47
N PRO A 117 -0.66 -27.63 11.44
CA PRO A 117 -1.90 -27.41 12.17
C PRO A 117 -1.80 -26.08 12.94
N PRO A 118 -2.90 -25.32 13.06
CA PRO A 118 -2.93 -24.10 13.86
C PRO A 118 -2.59 -24.40 15.31
N LYS A 119 -1.69 -23.62 15.90
CA LYS A 119 -1.25 -23.79 17.30
C LYS A 119 -2.07 -22.95 18.30
N GLY A 120 -3.03 -22.17 17.82
CA GLY A 120 -3.84 -21.25 18.62
C GLY A 120 -4.33 -20.06 17.78
N THR A 121 -4.95 -19.09 18.43
CA THR A 121 -5.35 -17.83 17.81
C THR A 121 -4.18 -16.84 17.76
N LYS A 122 -4.16 -16.00 16.74
CA LYS A 122 -3.31 -14.80 16.68
C LYS A 122 -4.18 -13.57 16.88
N THR A 123 -3.64 -12.54 17.53
CA THR A 123 -4.34 -11.27 17.73
C THR A 123 -3.67 -10.15 16.95
N LEU A 124 -4.44 -9.41 16.15
CA LEU A 124 -4.05 -8.10 15.61
C LEU A 124 -4.70 -7.01 16.45
N SER A 125 -3.88 -6.22 17.14
CA SER A 125 -4.34 -4.99 17.78
C SER A 125 -4.09 -3.80 16.85
N LEU A 126 -5.11 -2.97 16.65
CA LEU A 126 -5.05 -1.74 15.86
C LEU A 126 -5.29 -0.55 16.78
N VAL A 127 -4.45 0.47 16.65
CA VAL A 127 -4.64 1.78 17.30
C VAL A 127 -4.40 2.88 16.27
N VAL A 128 -5.44 3.61 15.89
CA VAL A 128 -5.32 4.74 14.98
C VAL A 128 -4.88 5.97 15.75
N LYS A 129 -3.60 6.33 15.65
CA LYS A 129 -2.99 7.46 16.37
C LYS A 129 -3.55 8.81 15.94
N GLY A 130 -3.78 8.99 14.63
CA GLY A 130 -4.21 10.26 14.07
C GLY A 130 -4.19 10.29 12.55
N LYS A 131 -4.33 11.49 12.00
CA LYS A 131 -4.22 11.79 10.57
C LYS A 131 -2.92 12.53 10.30
N GLU A 132 -2.33 12.28 9.14
CA GLU A 132 -1.16 12.98 8.65
C GLU A 132 -1.16 13.00 7.11
N THR A 133 -0.17 13.64 6.50
CA THR A 133 0.01 13.67 5.06
C THR A 133 1.26 12.90 4.67
N PHE A 134 1.14 12.04 3.65
CA PHE A 134 2.26 11.30 3.07
C PHE A 134 2.39 11.61 1.58
N SER A 135 3.64 11.76 1.10
CA SER A 135 3.93 12.11 -0.29
C SER A 135 4.40 10.90 -1.08
N LEU A 136 3.92 10.75 -2.32
CA LEU A 136 4.40 9.82 -3.33
C LEU A 136 4.79 10.64 -4.56
N GLY A 137 6.07 11.00 -4.67
CA GLY A 137 6.54 12.02 -5.59
C GLY A 137 5.84 13.35 -5.33
N GLU A 138 5.23 13.91 -6.36
CA GLU A 138 4.46 15.16 -6.28
C GLU A 138 3.06 14.97 -5.67
N CYS A 139 2.59 13.74 -5.50
CA CYS A 139 1.25 13.45 -5.00
C CYS A 139 1.21 13.42 -3.48
N LYS A 140 0.21 14.08 -2.88
CA LYS A 140 0.01 14.13 -1.42
C LYS A 140 -1.28 13.43 -1.02
N TYR A 141 -1.19 12.56 -0.03
CA TYR A 141 -2.30 11.73 0.44
C TYR A 141 -2.55 11.95 1.93
N ASN A 142 -3.82 12.05 2.30
CA ASN A 142 -4.23 11.96 3.71
C ASN A 142 -4.16 10.50 4.14
N VAL A 143 -3.35 10.23 5.17
CA VAL A 143 -3.18 8.88 5.72
C VAL A 143 -3.55 8.85 7.20
N LEU A 144 -4.02 7.70 7.65
CA LEU A 144 -4.18 7.35 9.04
C LEU A 144 -2.92 6.63 9.50
N ALA A 145 -2.31 7.12 10.59
CA ALA A 145 -1.23 6.41 11.26
C ALA A 145 -1.84 5.29 12.14
N VAL A 146 -1.86 4.06 11.62
CA VAL A 146 -2.47 2.89 12.28
C VAL A 146 -1.37 2.03 12.88
N LYS A 147 -1.22 2.04 14.20
CA LYS A 147 -0.33 1.10 14.89
C LYS A 147 -0.94 -0.29 14.87
N GLU A 148 -0.22 -1.23 14.28
CA GLU A 148 -0.55 -2.64 14.25
C GLU A 148 0.38 -3.38 15.20
N THR A 149 -0.17 -4.31 15.98
CA THR A 149 0.62 -5.19 16.84
C THR A 149 0.07 -6.59 16.72
N PHE A 150 0.88 -7.50 16.20
CA PHE A 150 0.56 -8.90 16.03
C PHE A 150 1.08 -9.70 17.22
N LYS A 151 0.22 -10.54 17.80
CA LYS A 151 0.57 -11.42 18.91
C LYS A 151 0.19 -12.86 18.62
N ASN A 152 0.97 -13.80 19.15
CA ASN A 152 0.60 -15.22 19.15
C ASN A 152 -0.38 -15.55 20.29
N GLY A 153 -0.83 -16.82 20.37
CA GLY A 153 -1.75 -17.28 21.41
C GLY A 153 -1.18 -17.27 22.84
N ALA A 154 0.14 -17.14 23.00
CA ALA A 154 0.79 -16.94 24.30
C ALA A 154 0.90 -15.45 24.69
N GLY A 155 0.46 -14.53 23.82
CA GLY A 155 0.52 -13.09 24.05
C GLY A 155 1.85 -12.44 23.68
N GLU A 156 2.80 -13.19 23.14
CA GLU A 156 4.09 -12.69 22.68
C GLU A 156 3.91 -11.86 21.40
N THR A 157 4.57 -10.71 21.33
CA THR A 157 4.56 -9.85 20.14
C THR A 157 5.39 -10.50 19.03
N LEU A 158 4.73 -10.79 17.91
CA LEU A 158 5.35 -11.31 16.69
C LEU A 158 5.87 -10.19 15.79
N ASP A 159 5.12 -9.09 15.70
CA ASP A 159 5.48 -7.92 14.92
C ASP A 159 4.73 -6.68 15.45
N SER A 160 5.30 -5.49 15.24
CA SER A 160 4.69 -4.21 15.61
C SER A 160 5.24 -3.09 14.73
N PHE A 161 4.34 -2.41 14.01
CA PHE A 161 4.68 -1.26 13.17
C PHE A 161 3.49 -0.31 13.08
N THR A 162 3.70 0.89 12.54
CA THR A 162 2.61 1.79 12.17
C THR A 162 2.47 1.85 10.67
N ALA A 163 1.33 1.40 10.16
CA ALA A 163 0.94 1.56 8.76
C ALA A 163 0.46 2.99 8.51
N LEU A 164 1.00 3.64 7.47
CA LEU A 164 0.50 4.90 6.95
C LEU A 164 -0.59 4.61 5.92
N TYR A 165 -1.79 4.38 6.41
CA TYR A 165 -2.91 3.86 5.63
C TYR A 165 -3.69 5.00 4.95
N ALA A 166 -3.73 5.01 3.62
CA ALA A 166 -4.56 5.91 2.82
C ALA A 166 -5.95 5.27 2.61
N PRO A 167 -7.02 5.72 3.29
CA PRO A 167 -8.34 5.10 3.17
C PRO A 167 -8.93 5.24 1.75
N ASP A 168 -8.63 6.37 1.10
CA ASP A 168 -9.09 6.70 -0.25
C ASP A 168 -8.51 5.78 -1.33
N LEU A 169 -7.30 5.26 -1.08
CA LEU A 169 -6.63 4.30 -1.97
C LEU A 169 -6.84 2.85 -1.53
N GLN A 170 -7.31 2.63 -0.29
CA GLN A 170 -7.27 1.33 0.37
C GLN A 170 -5.87 0.70 0.27
N ALA A 171 -4.86 1.41 0.78
CA ALA A 171 -3.48 0.92 0.80
C ALA A 171 -2.67 1.53 1.93
N ALA A 172 -1.76 0.76 2.52
CA ALA A 172 -0.68 1.28 3.36
C ALA A 172 0.46 1.80 2.46
N LEU A 173 0.72 3.11 2.52
CA LEU A 173 1.73 3.78 1.68
C LEU A 173 3.15 3.69 2.26
N ALA A 174 3.23 3.45 3.57
CA ALA A 174 4.48 3.18 4.26
C ALA A 174 4.23 2.40 5.55
N ARG A 175 5.31 1.84 6.10
CA ARG A 175 5.35 1.31 7.46
C ARG A 175 6.45 2.01 8.25
N ARG A 176 6.13 2.47 9.46
CA ARG A 176 7.09 2.97 10.43
C ARG A 176 7.41 1.90 11.45
N TYR A 177 8.70 1.70 11.71
CA TYR A 177 9.22 0.76 12.70
C TYR A 177 9.95 1.52 13.79
N ASP A 178 10.00 0.94 14.99
CA ASP A 178 10.76 1.45 16.14
C ASP A 178 10.49 2.92 16.49
N GLU A 179 9.25 3.37 16.26
CA GLU A 179 8.85 4.77 16.47
C GLU A 179 9.13 5.27 17.89
N GLY A 180 9.71 6.47 17.97
CA GLY A 180 10.10 7.10 19.23
C GLY A 180 11.43 6.59 19.80
N THR A 181 12.19 5.80 19.03
CA THR A 181 13.55 5.34 19.40
C THR A 181 14.60 5.91 18.45
N SER A 182 15.88 5.73 18.77
CA SER A 182 17.00 6.11 17.89
C SER A 182 17.08 5.28 16.59
N SER A 183 16.32 4.19 16.51
CA SER A 183 16.31 3.27 15.36
C SER A 183 15.05 3.42 14.51
N GLU A 184 14.24 4.47 14.74
CA GLU A 184 13.03 4.72 13.96
C GLU A 184 13.33 4.74 12.45
N SER A 185 12.54 4.00 11.69
CA SER A 185 12.68 3.92 10.24
C SER A 185 11.33 3.95 9.54
N VAL A 186 11.29 4.57 8.36
CA VAL A 186 10.09 4.64 7.52
C VAL A 186 10.35 3.92 6.21
N ASN A 187 9.67 2.80 6.02
CA ASN A 187 9.68 2.04 4.79
C ASN A 187 8.45 2.41 3.96
N GLY A 188 8.59 3.43 3.11
CA GLY A 188 7.54 3.93 2.23
C GLY A 188 7.75 3.58 0.76
N TYR A 189 6.67 3.62 0.00
CA TYR A 189 6.74 3.75 -1.46
C TYR A 189 7.14 5.19 -1.83
N GLU A 190 7.69 5.37 -3.03
CA GLU A 190 8.15 6.66 -3.53
C GLU A 190 7.26 7.21 -4.63
N THR A 191 6.62 6.34 -5.41
CA THR A 191 5.81 6.74 -6.56
C THR A 191 4.49 5.96 -6.61
N ILE A 192 3.50 6.56 -7.28
CA ILE A 192 2.21 5.97 -7.59
C ILE A 192 1.86 6.23 -9.05
N LYS A 193 1.29 5.22 -9.72
CA LYS A 193 0.80 5.34 -11.09
C LYS A 193 -0.53 4.60 -11.24
N PRO A 194 -1.52 5.14 -11.97
CA PRO A 194 -2.72 4.39 -12.30
C PRO A 194 -2.36 3.17 -13.16
N LEU A 195 -3.14 2.10 -13.05
CA LEU A 195 -3.08 1.03 -14.05
C LEU A 195 -3.70 1.53 -15.35
N ALA A 196 -3.03 1.24 -16.47
CA ALA A 196 -3.60 1.47 -17.79
C ALA A 196 -4.87 0.62 -17.95
N GLU A 197 -5.88 1.17 -18.64
CA GLU A 197 -7.08 0.42 -19.03
C GLU A 197 -6.74 -0.73 -19.98
#